data_AF-A0A8I1EBD7-F1
#
_entry.id   AF-A0A8I1EBD7-F1
#
_cell.length_a   1.000
_cell.length_b   1.000
_cell.length_c   1.000
_cell.angle_alpha   90.00
_cell.angle_beta   90.00
_cell.angle_gamma   90.00
#
_symmetry.space_group_name_H-M   'P 1'
#
loop_
_entity.id
_entity.type
_entity.pdbx_description
1 polymer ?
#
loop_
_entity_poly.entity_id
_entity_poly.type
_entity_poly.pdbx_seq_one_letter_code
_entity_poly.pdbx_strand_id
1 'polypeptide(L)'
;MSELFKNLHFKQIILHNVHKPDDSGAVEPTLSSSITKLDPKGLAKLEERISSVLGSKTSSLEMDVADKSTISCYGLSKLLIPATPTAFLKHSGDIAKLHTKIHISKQWPDGTLVIISGTTGPTNKRCLIIIKAEQQAGFTETLKKGQIIMKYLENLILTPQSKLYKIGVFIEKIEKPSGPVGDLIAHVFDSNIKANDDRSAARYFYANFLGLRIPNNASQRTRDFFELTSEFISSLDTDDDEKLDLKQALFTYLKVEKIDTIETEE
;
A
#
# COMPACT_ATOMS: atom_id res chain seq x y z
N MET A 1 16.80 -0.58 -5.41
CA MET A 1 15.50 -1.05 -4.86
C MET A 1 15.70 -1.32 -3.38
N SER A 2 14.68 -1.13 -2.56
CA SER A 2 14.74 -1.56 -1.16
C SER A 2 14.86 -3.10 -1.12
N GLU A 3 15.89 -3.63 -0.47
CA GLU A 3 16.04 -5.10 -0.30
C GLU A 3 14.90 -5.70 0.53
N LEU A 4 14.17 -4.87 1.27
CA LEU A 4 13.09 -5.27 2.16
C LEU A 4 11.92 -5.94 1.43
N PHE A 5 11.65 -5.55 0.18
CA PHE A 5 10.51 -6.03 -0.62
C PHE A 5 10.91 -6.96 -1.77
N LYS A 6 12.15 -7.44 -1.76
CA LYS A 6 12.55 -8.57 -2.62
C LYS A 6 12.13 -9.90 -1.99
N ASN A 7 12.08 -10.96 -2.79
CA ASN A 7 11.77 -12.32 -2.33
C ASN A 7 10.45 -12.41 -1.53
N LEU A 8 9.41 -11.74 -2.02
CA LEU A 8 8.07 -11.87 -1.46
C LEU A 8 7.54 -13.27 -1.74
N HIS A 9 7.11 -13.94 -0.67
CA HIS A 9 6.51 -15.27 -0.74
C HIS A 9 5.19 -15.28 0.03
N PHE A 10 4.09 -15.57 -0.64
CA PHE A 10 2.77 -15.59 0.00
C PHE A 10 2.41 -16.96 0.55
N LYS A 11 1.90 -16.96 1.78
CA LYS A 11 1.44 -18.17 2.49
C LYS A 11 -0.09 -18.28 2.44
N GLN A 12 -0.80 -17.19 2.73
CA GLN A 12 -2.26 -17.15 2.76
C GLN A 12 -2.74 -15.88 2.10
N ILE A 13 -3.78 -15.97 1.27
CA ILE A 13 -4.40 -14.85 0.57
C ILE A 13 -5.90 -14.93 0.83
N ILE A 14 -6.52 -13.83 1.24
CA ILE A 14 -7.97 -13.75 1.36
C ILE A 14 -8.49 -12.40 0.86
N LEU A 15 -9.70 -12.42 0.31
CA LEU A 15 -10.37 -11.25 -0.24
C LEU A 15 -11.67 -10.98 0.53
N HIS A 16 -11.93 -9.71 0.80
CA HIS A 16 -13.20 -9.22 1.36
C HIS A 16 -13.67 -8.04 0.52
N ASN A 17 -14.94 -7.99 0.18
CA ASN A 17 -15.48 -6.79 -0.48
C ASN A 17 -15.96 -5.80 0.58
N VAL A 18 -15.52 -4.56 0.43
CA VAL A 18 -15.88 -3.44 1.29
C VAL A 18 -16.69 -2.45 0.47
N HIS A 19 -17.75 -1.93 1.09
CA HIS A 19 -18.77 -1.16 0.39
C HIS A 19 -18.76 0.30 0.85
N LYS A 20 -19.29 1.17 0.00
CA LYS A 20 -19.62 2.55 0.32
C LYS A 20 -20.69 2.61 1.40
N PRO A 21 -20.64 3.62 2.27
CA PRO A 21 -21.76 3.93 3.14
C PRO A 21 -23.04 4.23 2.35
N ASP A 22 -24.18 3.80 2.86
CA ASP A 22 -25.49 4.12 2.33
C ASP A 22 -26.16 5.27 3.14
N ASP A 23 -27.46 5.49 2.95
CA ASP A 23 -28.20 6.49 3.71
C ASP A 23 -28.36 6.16 5.21
N SER A 24 -28.18 4.89 5.58
CA SER A 24 -28.21 4.40 6.97
C SER A 24 -26.83 4.37 7.62
N GLY A 25 -25.76 4.59 6.87
CA GLY A 25 -24.38 4.67 7.37
C GLY A 25 -23.47 3.59 6.80
N ALA A 26 -22.58 3.05 7.64
CA ALA A 26 -21.61 2.05 7.20
C ALA A 26 -22.29 0.72 6.81
N VAL A 27 -21.90 0.17 5.66
CA VAL A 27 -22.47 -1.08 5.11
C VAL A 27 -21.52 -2.24 5.34
N GLU A 28 -21.96 -3.26 6.10
CA GLU A 28 -21.13 -4.42 6.45
C GLU A 28 -20.41 -5.06 5.24
N PRO A 29 -19.13 -5.45 5.38
CA PRO A 29 -18.36 -6.02 4.29
C PRO A 29 -18.86 -7.42 3.92
N THR A 30 -18.73 -7.78 2.63
CA THR A 30 -18.94 -9.16 2.20
C THR A 30 -17.67 -9.97 2.48
N LEU A 31 -17.74 -10.81 3.49
CA LEU A 31 -16.61 -11.65 3.91
C LEU A 31 -16.51 -12.92 3.04
N SER A 32 -15.29 -13.27 2.62
CA SER A 32 -15.04 -14.58 2.02
C SER A 32 -15.12 -15.65 3.10
N SER A 33 -15.65 -16.81 2.74
CA SER A 33 -15.71 -18.00 3.58
C SER A 33 -14.48 -18.91 3.45
N SER A 34 -13.55 -18.58 2.54
CA SER A 34 -12.36 -19.41 2.28
C SER A 34 -11.14 -18.60 1.85
N ILE A 35 -9.96 -19.17 2.09
CA ILE A 35 -8.68 -18.64 1.61
C ILE A 35 -8.56 -18.90 0.11
N THR A 36 -8.12 -17.89 -0.63
CA THR A 36 -7.91 -17.95 -2.06
C THR A 36 -6.70 -18.80 -2.39
N LYS A 37 -6.85 -19.66 -3.40
CA LYS A 37 -5.74 -20.41 -4.01
C LYS A 37 -5.53 -19.90 -5.42
N LEU A 38 -4.32 -19.45 -5.70
CA LEU A 38 -3.88 -19.11 -7.05
C LEU A 38 -3.08 -20.28 -7.61
N ASP A 39 -3.12 -20.45 -8.93
CA ASP A 39 -2.17 -21.33 -9.60
C ASP A 39 -0.74 -20.76 -9.50
N PRO A 40 0.32 -21.57 -9.71
CA PRO A 40 1.69 -21.09 -9.55
C PRO A 40 2.02 -19.85 -10.39
N LYS A 41 1.43 -19.76 -11.59
CA LYS A 41 1.62 -18.63 -12.49
C LYS A 41 0.99 -17.34 -11.95
N GLY A 42 -0.25 -17.42 -11.49
CA GLY A 42 -0.98 -16.30 -10.90
C GLY A 42 -0.34 -15.81 -9.60
N LEU A 43 0.13 -16.75 -8.77
CA LEU A 43 0.87 -16.43 -7.54
C LEU A 43 2.14 -15.64 -7.84
N ALA A 44 3.01 -16.18 -8.72
CA ALA A 44 4.26 -15.53 -9.09
C ALA A 44 4.04 -14.14 -9.71
N LYS A 45 2.98 -13.98 -10.52
CA LYS A 45 2.62 -12.68 -11.11
C LYS A 45 2.15 -11.66 -10.07
N LEU A 46 1.46 -12.11 -9.03
CA LEU A 46 1.03 -11.23 -7.94
C LEU A 46 2.23 -10.82 -7.06
N GLU A 47 3.12 -11.76 -6.74
CA GLU A 47 4.37 -11.51 -6.01
C GLU A 47 5.28 -10.53 -6.76
N GLU A 48 5.53 -10.75 -8.05
CA GLU A 48 6.34 -9.87 -8.92
C GLU A 48 5.77 -8.44 -8.92
N ARG A 49 4.46 -8.31 -9.06
CA ARG A 49 3.78 -7.03 -9.12
C ARG A 49 3.87 -6.26 -7.80
N ILE A 50 3.59 -6.92 -6.68
CA ILE A 50 3.66 -6.28 -5.35
C ILE A 50 5.11 -5.91 -5.03
N SER A 51 6.07 -6.78 -5.33
CA SER A 51 7.51 -6.51 -5.18
C SER A 51 7.94 -5.30 -6.00
N SER A 52 7.48 -5.20 -7.25
CA SER A 52 7.80 -4.08 -8.14
C SER A 52 7.26 -2.75 -7.61
N VAL A 53 6.00 -2.72 -7.16
CA VAL A 53 5.34 -1.52 -6.63
C VAL A 53 5.99 -1.06 -5.33
N LEU A 54 6.33 -1.98 -4.41
CA LEU A 54 6.95 -1.62 -3.12
C LEU A 54 8.47 -1.38 -3.23
N GLY A 55 9.15 -2.02 -4.19
CA GLY A 55 10.60 -2.02 -4.30
C GLY A 55 11.22 -0.79 -4.97
N SER A 56 10.43 0.01 -5.71
CA SER A 56 10.93 1.26 -6.30
C SER A 56 11.26 2.30 -5.23
N LYS A 57 12.41 2.98 -5.35
CA LYS A 57 12.99 3.80 -4.26
C LYS A 57 12.09 4.95 -3.78
N THR A 58 11.11 5.36 -4.57
CA THR A 58 10.24 6.52 -4.31
C THR A 58 8.80 6.11 -3.98
N SER A 59 8.46 4.83 -3.95
CA SER A 59 7.07 4.39 -3.99
C SER A 59 6.47 4.07 -2.63
N SER A 60 7.23 3.42 -1.74
CA SER A 60 6.75 3.09 -0.39
C SER A 60 7.36 4.01 0.66
N LEU A 61 6.54 4.56 1.55
CA LEU A 61 6.95 5.34 2.71
C LEU A 61 6.97 4.44 3.96
N GLU A 62 8.06 4.47 4.73
CA GLU A 62 8.08 3.92 6.09
C GLU A 62 7.26 4.82 7.02
N MET A 63 6.42 4.23 7.87
CA MET A 63 5.44 4.94 8.68
C MET A 63 5.61 4.65 10.17
N ASP A 64 5.29 5.64 11.00
CA ASP A 64 5.14 5.47 12.43
C ASP A 64 3.78 4.83 12.74
N VAL A 65 3.73 3.98 13.76
CA VAL A 65 2.47 3.40 14.26
C VAL A 65 1.87 4.32 15.32
N ALA A 66 0.72 4.91 15.00
CA ALA A 66 0.00 5.81 15.89
C ALA A 66 -0.97 5.05 16.82
N ASP A 67 -1.69 4.06 16.29
CA ASP A 67 -2.59 3.20 17.07
C ASP A 67 -1.99 1.80 17.25
N LYS A 68 -1.69 1.44 18.51
CA LYS A 68 -1.13 0.14 18.90
C LYS A 68 -2.13 -0.73 19.67
N SER A 69 -3.40 -0.33 19.73
CA SER A 69 -4.44 -1.10 20.43
C SER A 69 -4.62 -2.49 19.80
N THR A 70 -5.13 -3.45 20.56
CA THR A 70 -5.31 -4.83 20.09
C THR A 70 -6.34 -4.97 18.98
N ILE A 71 -7.29 -4.03 18.90
CA ILE A 71 -8.35 -3.98 17.88
C ILE A 71 -7.97 -3.12 16.66
N SER A 72 -6.83 -2.42 16.70
CA SER A 72 -6.31 -1.65 15.57
C SER A 72 -5.84 -2.56 14.44
N CYS A 73 -5.65 -1.98 13.25
CA CYS A 73 -5.06 -2.71 12.13
C CYS A 73 -3.66 -3.26 12.47
N TYR A 74 -2.85 -2.49 13.22
CA TYR A 74 -1.55 -2.94 13.73
C TYR A 74 -1.68 -4.14 14.69
N GLY A 75 -2.61 -4.07 15.65
CA GLY A 75 -2.89 -5.14 16.60
C GLY A 75 -3.36 -6.43 15.91
N LEU A 76 -4.32 -6.31 15.00
CA LEU A 76 -4.82 -7.42 14.17
C LEU A 76 -3.71 -7.99 13.28
N SER A 77 -2.79 -7.17 12.80
CA SER A 77 -1.64 -7.64 12.00
C SER A 77 -0.73 -8.58 12.78
N LYS A 78 -0.51 -8.31 14.08
CA LYS A 78 0.24 -9.23 14.97
C LYS A 78 -0.46 -10.58 15.14
N LEU A 79 -1.79 -10.62 15.09
CA LEU A 79 -2.57 -11.85 15.18
C LEU A 79 -2.59 -12.63 13.86
N LEU A 80 -2.62 -11.92 12.72
CA LEU A 80 -2.72 -12.52 11.39
C LEU A 80 -1.42 -13.13 10.87
N ILE A 81 -0.27 -12.50 11.15
CA ILE A 81 1.05 -12.98 10.70
C ILE A 81 1.33 -14.45 11.11
N PRO A 82 1.13 -14.87 12.37
CA PRO A 82 1.37 -16.25 12.80
C PRO A 82 0.14 -17.14 12.62
N ALA A 83 -0.98 -16.64 12.08
CA ALA A 83 -2.27 -17.31 12.15
C ALA A 83 -2.30 -18.65 11.43
N THR A 84 -3.10 -19.57 11.98
CA THR A 84 -3.57 -20.76 11.26
C THR A 84 -4.60 -20.34 10.19
N PRO A 85 -4.91 -21.18 9.18
CA PRO A 85 -5.95 -20.87 8.20
C PRO A 85 -7.28 -20.43 8.79
N THR A 86 -7.74 -21.11 9.85
CA THR A 86 -9.00 -20.79 10.53
C THR A 86 -8.95 -19.45 11.27
N ALA A 87 -7.85 -19.19 11.99
CA ALA A 87 -7.67 -17.90 12.67
C ALA A 87 -7.48 -16.75 11.67
N PHE A 88 -6.80 -17.00 10.55
CA PHE A 88 -6.57 -16.04 9.49
C PHE A 88 -7.91 -15.60 8.87
N LEU A 89 -8.78 -16.55 8.52
CA LEU A 89 -10.13 -16.29 8.01
C LEU A 89 -10.96 -15.41 8.96
N LYS A 90 -10.89 -15.68 10.27
CA LYS A 90 -11.61 -14.91 11.28
C LYS A 90 -11.09 -13.48 11.38
N HIS A 91 -9.78 -13.33 11.61
CA HIS A 91 -9.18 -12.03 11.90
C HIS A 91 -9.02 -11.14 10.66
N SER A 92 -9.00 -11.71 9.45
CA SER A 92 -9.05 -10.93 8.21
C SER A 92 -10.41 -10.26 8.04
N GLY A 93 -11.49 -10.94 8.50
CA GLY A 93 -12.82 -10.35 8.58
C GLY A 93 -12.91 -9.18 9.57
N ASP A 94 -12.17 -9.26 10.69
CA ASP A 94 -12.07 -8.14 11.64
C ASP A 94 -11.41 -6.92 10.99
N ILE A 95 -10.38 -7.12 10.14
CA ILE A 95 -9.79 -6.02 9.34
C ILE A 95 -10.79 -5.41 8.37
N ALA A 96 -11.60 -6.22 7.68
CA ALA A 96 -12.61 -5.72 6.76
C ALA A 96 -13.71 -4.91 7.47
N LYS A 97 -14.14 -5.36 8.65
CA LYS A 97 -15.10 -4.62 9.48
C LYS A 97 -14.50 -3.32 10.02
N LEU A 98 -13.23 -3.35 10.43
CA LEU A 98 -12.49 -2.16 10.84
C LEU A 98 -12.46 -1.13 9.71
N HIS A 99 -12.10 -1.55 8.49
CA HIS A 99 -12.12 -0.66 7.31
C HIS A 99 -13.48 0.01 7.12
N THR A 100 -14.53 -0.81 7.10
CA THR A 100 -15.91 -0.38 6.85
C THR A 100 -16.40 0.61 7.90
N LYS A 101 -16.11 0.37 9.19
CA LYS A 101 -16.48 1.27 10.28
C LYS A 101 -15.86 2.66 10.15
N ILE A 102 -14.64 2.72 9.63
CA ILE A 102 -13.89 3.96 9.45
C ILE A 102 -14.27 4.63 8.12
N HIS A 103 -14.77 3.84 7.15
CA HIS A 103 -15.25 4.31 5.87
C HIS A 103 -16.52 5.14 6.04
N ILE A 104 -16.38 6.45 6.21
CA ILE A 104 -17.53 7.35 6.47
C ILE A 104 -17.95 8.19 5.26
N SER A 105 -17.15 8.24 4.20
CA SER A 105 -17.42 9.07 3.02
C SER A 105 -18.01 8.26 1.86
N LYS A 106 -19.17 8.70 1.35
CA LYS A 106 -19.79 8.14 0.13
C LYS A 106 -18.96 8.37 -1.15
N GLN A 107 -17.98 9.28 -1.10
CA GLN A 107 -17.12 9.60 -2.24
C GLN A 107 -16.02 8.54 -2.47
N TRP A 108 -15.64 7.79 -1.44
CA TRP A 108 -14.59 6.79 -1.57
C TRP A 108 -15.16 5.52 -2.23
N PRO A 109 -14.45 4.92 -3.19
CA PRO A 109 -15.00 3.82 -3.99
C PRO A 109 -15.19 2.54 -3.18
N ASP A 110 -16.16 1.75 -3.63
CA ASP A 110 -16.27 0.33 -3.32
C ASP A 110 -14.97 -0.36 -3.71
N GLY A 111 -14.71 -1.50 -3.10
CA GLY A 111 -13.51 -2.23 -3.47
C GLY A 111 -13.36 -3.56 -2.80
N THR A 112 -12.20 -4.14 -3.03
CA THR A 112 -11.80 -5.41 -2.44
C THR A 112 -10.58 -5.16 -1.58
N LEU A 113 -10.67 -5.54 -0.31
CA LEU A 113 -9.49 -5.73 0.53
C LEU A 113 -8.91 -7.11 0.26
N VAL A 114 -7.68 -7.14 -0.22
CA VAL A 114 -6.86 -8.35 -0.28
C VAL A 114 -5.93 -8.32 0.92
N ILE A 115 -5.93 -9.39 1.71
CA ILE A 115 -5.10 -9.54 2.90
C ILE A 115 -4.22 -10.77 2.69
N ILE A 116 -2.92 -10.58 2.83
CA ILE A 116 -1.91 -11.58 2.48
C ILE A 116 -0.94 -11.73 3.64
N SER A 117 -0.80 -12.95 4.19
CA SER A 117 0.32 -13.29 5.07
C SER A 117 1.43 -13.97 4.26
N GLY A 118 2.68 -13.69 4.61
CA GLY A 118 3.82 -14.20 3.86
C GLY A 118 5.16 -13.83 4.51
N THR A 119 6.20 -13.89 3.69
CA THR A 119 7.55 -13.46 4.06
C THR A 119 8.13 -12.52 3.01
N THR A 120 9.08 -11.68 3.42
CA THR A 120 9.73 -10.70 2.54
C THR A 120 11.19 -10.49 2.93
N GLY A 121 11.98 -10.01 1.97
CA GLY A 121 13.38 -9.66 2.12
C GLY A 121 14.32 -10.87 2.12
N PRO A 122 15.64 -10.63 2.16
CA PRO A 122 16.65 -11.69 2.11
C PRO A 122 16.61 -12.61 3.32
N THR A 123 16.06 -12.15 4.44
CA THR A 123 15.98 -12.90 5.70
C THR A 123 14.58 -13.45 5.96
N ASN A 124 13.70 -13.52 4.94
CA ASN A 124 12.34 -14.07 5.04
C ASN A 124 11.54 -13.58 6.26
N LYS A 125 11.60 -12.27 6.55
CA LYS A 125 10.84 -11.69 7.66
C LYS A 125 9.35 -11.87 7.40
N ARG A 126 8.62 -12.37 8.40
CA ARG A 126 7.17 -12.55 8.29
C ARG A 126 6.50 -11.19 8.14
N CYS A 127 5.50 -11.13 7.29
CA CYS A 127 4.78 -9.90 7.00
C CYS A 127 3.29 -10.14 6.76
N LEU A 128 2.52 -9.06 6.95
CA LEU A 128 1.15 -8.92 6.48
C LEU A 128 1.10 -7.81 5.45
N ILE A 129 0.44 -8.07 4.33
CA ILE A 129 0.22 -7.11 3.26
C ILE A 129 -1.29 -6.92 3.13
N ILE A 130 -1.74 -5.68 3.17
CA ILE A 130 -3.14 -5.27 3.08
C ILE A 130 -3.28 -4.33 1.90
N ILE A 131 -4.22 -4.63 1.04
CA ILE A 131 -4.23 -4.18 -0.33
C ILE A 131 -5.68 -3.77 -0.62
N LYS A 132 -5.97 -2.45 -0.73
CA LYS A 132 -7.32 -1.93 -1.03
C LYS A 132 -7.47 -1.68 -2.53
N ALA A 133 -8.03 -2.65 -3.25
CA ALA A 133 -8.25 -2.58 -4.69
C ALA A 133 -9.58 -1.94 -5.07
N GLU A 134 -9.57 -1.07 -6.06
CA GLU A 134 -10.79 -0.68 -6.78
C GLU A 134 -11.09 -1.70 -7.88
N GLN A 135 -12.38 -2.02 -8.05
CA GLN A 135 -12.85 -2.91 -9.10
C GLN A 135 -12.93 -2.15 -10.42
N GLN A 136 -12.56 -2.83 -11.50
CA GLN A 136 -12.57 -2.31 -12.86
C GLN A 136 -13.32 -3.28 -13.76
N ALA A 137 -14.01 -2.71 -14.74
CA ALA A 137 -14.61 -3.48 -15.81
C ALA A 137 -13.61 -3.70 -16.96
N GLY A 138 -13.75 -4.81 -17.67
CA GLY A 138 -12.97 -5.10 -18.86
C GLY A 138 -13.49 -6.29 -19.64
N PHE A 139 -12.84 -6.59 -20.76
CA PHE A 139 -13.17 -7.74 -21.59
C PHE A 139 -12.04 -8.75 -21.55
N THR A 140 -12.39 -10.03 -21.48
CA THR A 140 -11.45 -11.14 -21.68
C THR A 140 -11.78 -11.86 -22.98
N GLU A 141 -10.74 -12.38 -23.63
CA GLU A 141 -10.84 -13.18 -24.84
C GLU A 141 -10.51 -14.62 -24.51
N THR A 142 -11.32 -15.57 -24.99
CA THR A 142 -11.04 -17.00 -24.86
C THR A 142 -11.27 -17.72 -26.18
N LEU A 143 -10.34 -18.57 -26.58
CA LEU A 143 -10.49 -19.48 -27.71
C LEU A 143 -11.22 -20.74 -27.25
N LYS A 144 -12.43 -20.98 -27.74
CA LYS A 144 -13.20 -22.22 -27.50
C LYS A 144 -13.64 -22.82 -28.83
N LYS A 145 -13.20 -24.06 -29.11
CA LYS A 145 -13.56 -24.81 -30.32
C LYS A 145 -13.32 -24.02 -31.63
N GLY A 146 -12.20 -23.30 -31.72
CA GLY A 146 -11.85 -22.48 -32.90
C GLY A 146 -12.57 -21.13 -32.99
N GLN A 147 -13.44 -20.80 -32.04
CA GLN A 147 -14.09 -19.48 -31.95
C GLN A 147 -13.41 -18.62 -30.90
N ILE A 148 -13.11 -17.39 -31.28
CA ILE A 148 -12.64 -16.34 -30.38
C ILE A 148 -13.88 -15.71 -29.74
N ILE A 149 -14.04 -15.91 -28.43
CA ILE A 149 -15.20 -15.43 -27.67
C ILE A 149 -14.75 -14.35 -26.71
N MET A 150 -15.41 -13.19 -26.81
CA MET A 150 -15.26 -12.08 -25.89
C MET A 150 -16.26 -12.20 -24.74
N LYS A 151 -15.78 -12.00 -23.50
CA LYS A 151 -16.62 -11.96 -22.30
C LYS A 151 -16.33 -10.69 -21.52
N TYR A 152 -17.39 -9.98 -21.14
CA TYR A 152 -17.31 -8.85 -20.22
C TYR A 152 -17.15 -9.32 -18.77
N LEU A 153 -16.30 -8.63 -18.00
CA LEU A 153 -16.00 -8.88 -16.60
C LEU A 153 -16.08 -7.55 -15.85
N GLU A 154 -16.96 -7.45 -14.86
CA GLU A 154 -17.19 -6.20 -14.09
C GLU A 154 -16.25 -6.02 -12.90
N ASN A 155 -15.73 -7.12 -12.36
CA ASN A 155 -15.04 -7.16 -11.06
C ASN A 155 -13.56 -7.53 -11.20
N LEU A 156 -12.86 -6.94 -12.18
CA LEU A 156 -11.41 -7.11 -12.31
C LEU A 156 -10.70 -6.25 -11.26
N ILE A 157 -9.75 -6.83 -10.56
CA ILE A 157 -8.86 -6.13 -9.63
C ILE A 157 -7.42 -6.44 -9.98
N LEU A 158 -6.48 -5.62 -9.51
CA LEU A 158 -5.04 -5.83 -9.72
C LEU A 158 -4.62 -5.88 -11.21
N THR A 159 -5.33 -5.20 -12.11
CA THR A 159 -5.02 -5.17 -13.54
C THR A 159 -3.71 -4.38 -13.79
N PRO A 160 -2.94 -4.64 -14.87
CA PRO A 160 -1.71 -3.90 -15.17
C PRO A 160 -1.92 -2.38 -15.28
N GLN A 161 -3.06 -1.96 -15.84
CA GLN A 161 -3.41 -0.54 -15.98
C GLN A 161 -3.82 0.09 -14.65
N SER A 162 -4.37 -0.69 -13.71
CA SER A 162 -4.42 -0.29 -12.30
C SER A 162 -2.98 -0.38 -11.75
N LYS A 163 -2.18 0.68 -11.92
CA LYS A 163 -0.93 0.85 -11.15
C LYS A 163 -1.32 0.69 -9.69
N LEU A 164 -0.99 -0.45 -9.07
CA LEU A 164 -1.75 -0.97 -7.94
C LEU A 164 -1.98 0.09 -6.87
N TYR A 165 -3.23 0.23 -6.53
CA TYR A 165 -3.88 0.96 -5.44
C TYR A 165 -3.18 0.89 -4.07
N LYS A 166 -3.84 1.38 -3.01
CA LYS A 166 -3.24 1.57 -1.70
C LYS A 166 -2.82 0.25 -1.04
N ILE A 167 -1.56 0.17 -0.64
CA ILE A 167 -0.94 -0.98 0.02
C ILE A 167 -0.43 -0.55 1.39
N GLY A 168 -0.83 -1.26 2.44
CA GLY A 168 -0.19 -1.23 3.75
C GLY A 168 0.58 -2.52 3.97
N VAL A 169 1.81 -2.43 4.48
CA VAL A 169 2.63 -3.59 4.80
C VAL A 169 3.12 -3.49 6.22
N PHE A 170 2.95 -4.56 6.99
CA PHE A 170 3.52 -4.71 8.32
C PHE A 170 4.51 -5.87 8.31
N ILE A 171 5.75 -5.61 8.75
CA ILE A 171 6.86 -6.57 8.69
C ILE A 171 7.46 -6.72 10.07
N GLU A 172 7.76 -7.93 10.51
CA GLU A 172 8.44 -8.12 11.78
C GLU A 172 9.78 -7.39 11.82
N LYS A 173 9.99 -6.56 12.86
CA LYS A 173 11.26 -5.85 13.05
C LYS A 173 12.40 -6.83 13.26
N ILE A 174 12.17 -7.82 14.13
CA ILE A 174 13.11 -8.89 14.46
C ILE A 174 12.65 -10.16 13.75
N GLU A 175 13.56 -10.77 12.99
CA GLU A 175 13.29 -12.03 12.31
C GLU A 175 12.97 -13.15 13.31
N LYS A 176 11.87 -13.85 13.07
CA LYS A 176 11.50 -15.03 13.85
C LYS A 176 10.78 -16.05 12.96
N PRO A 177 11.18 -17.34 12.99
CA PRO A 177 10.56 -18.36 12.15
C PRO A 177 9.13 -18.69 12.60
N SER A 178 8.82 -18.58 13.90
CA SER A 178 7.51 -18.95 14.44
C SER A 178 7.21 -18.30 15.79
N GLY A 179 5.98 -18.46 16.27
CA GLY A 179 5.54 -17.95 17.57
C GLY A 179 5.03 -16.51 17.53
N PRO A 180 4.85 -15.90 18.72
CA PRO A 180 4.22 -14.60 18.85
C PRO A 180 5.04 -13.50 18.18
N VAL A 181 4.32 -12.53 17.63
CA VAL A 181 4.87 -11.42 16.85
C VAL A 181 5.23 -10.26 17.77
N GLY A 182 6.46 -9.76 17.63
CA GLY A 182 6.98 -8.59 18.33
C GLY A 182 6.51 -7.28 17.71
N ASP A 183 7.39 -6.29 17.62
CA ASP A 183 7.09 -5.04 16.92
C ASP A 183 7.16 -5.19 15.41
N LEU A 184 6.28 -4.45 14.73
CA LEU A 184 6.21 -4.42 13.28
C LEU A 184 6.71 -3.06 12.76
N ILE A 185 7.45 -3.11 11.66
CA ILE A 185 7.76 -1.96 10.81
C ILE A 185 6.58 -1.82 9.84
N ALA A 186 6.08 -0.59 9.66
CA ALA A 186 4.97 -0.31 8.76
C ALA A 186 5.44 0.44 7.52
N HIS A 187 4.97 0.03 6.35
CA HIS A 187 5.16 0.77 5.10
C HIS A 187 3.83 0.98 4.40
N VAL A 188 3.71 2.09 3.69
CA VAL A 188 2.55 2.40 2.85
C VAL A 188 3.01 2.75 1.46
N PHE A 189 2.37 2.13 0.47
CA PHE A 189 2.35 2.62 -0.90
C PHE A 189 0.96 3.17 -1.19
N ASP A 190 0.91 4.37 -1.75
CA ASP A 190 -0.32 4.92 -2.33
C ASP A 190 0.10 5.73 -3.55
N SER A 191 -0.45 5.37 -4.71
CA SER A 191 -0.19 6.09 -5.97
C SER A 191 -0.62 7.56 -5.93
N ASN A 192 -1.41 7.95 -4.92
CA ASN A 192 -1.86 9.33 -4.72
C ASN A 192 -1.10 10.08 -3.62
N ILE A 193 -0.28 9.44 -2.79
CA ILE A 193 0.48 10.19 -1.77
C ILE A 193 1.56 11.01 -2.49
N LYS A 194 1.48 12.34 -2.38
CA LYS A 194 2.55 13.28 -2.70
C LYS A 194 3.00 13.98 -1.42
N ALA A 195 4.23 14.48 -1.35
CA ALA A 195 4.79 15.20 -0.19
C ALA A 195 3.89 16.30 0.41
N ASN A 196 3.07 17.00 -0.39
CA ASN A 196 2.14 18.05 0.09
C ASN A 196 0.68 17.62 0.20
N ASP A 197 0.39 16.34 0.10
CA ASP A 197 -0.98 15.93 -0.15
C ASP A 197 -1.79 15.70 1.12
N ASP A 198 -2.41 16.78 1.61
CA ASP A 198 -3.44 16.77 2.66
C ASP A 198 -4.82 16.31 2.10
N ARG A 199 -4.87 15.68 0.90
CA ARG A 199 -6.11 15.06 0.38
C ARG A 199 -6.61 14.02 1.37
N SER A 200 -7.77 14.30 1.96
CA SER A 200 -8.48 13.49 2.95
C SER A 200 -8.56 11.99 2.62
N ALA A 201 -8.59 11.63 1.34
CA ALA A 201 -8.68 10.24 0.85
C ALA A 201 -7.40 9.41 1.05
N ALA A 202 -6.21 10.02 0.95
CA ALA A 202 -4.94 9.33 1.22
C ALA A 202 -4.73 9.17 2.74
N ARG A 203 -5.02 10.23 3.50
CA ARG A 203 -4.97 10.23 4.97
C ARG A 203 -5.90 9.20 5.59
N TYR A 204 -7.10 9.01 5.04
CA TYR A 204 -8.01 7.99 5.52
C TYR A 204 -7.40 6.58 5.52
N PHE A 205 -6.72 6.19 4.44
CA PHE A 205 -6.17 4.85 4.33
C PHE A 205 -5.05 4.62 5.33
N TYR A 206 -4.01 5.46 5.34
CA TYR A 206 -2.88 5.22 6.25
C TYR A 206 -3.20 5.60 7.69
N ALA A 207 -3.85 6.75 7.94
CA ALA A 207 -4.04 7.24 9.30
C ALA A 207 -5.23 6.60 9.99
N ASN A 208 -6.40 6.69 9.36
CA ASN A 208 -7.62 6.24 10.01
C ASN A 208 -7.71 4.71 9.97
N PHE A 209 -7.53 4.08 8.80
CA PHE A 209 -7.66 2.64 8.65
C PHE A 209 -6.44 1.86 9.14
N LEU A 210 -5.23 2.16 8.65
CA LEU A 210 -4.03 1.43 9.06
C LEU A 210 -3.51 1.85 10.45
N GLY A 211 -3.95 2.99 10.99
CA GLY A 211 -3.51 3.50 12.30
C GLY A 211 -2.07 4.04 12.28
N LEU A 212 -1.62 4.56 11.13
CA LEU A 212 -0.26 5.01 10.87
C LEU A 212 -0.16 6.54 10.85
N ARG A 213 1.04 7.06 10.96
CA ARG A 213 1.32 8.48 10.72
C ARG A 213 2.64 8.64 9.99
N ILE A 214 2.74 9.71 9.21
CA ILE A 214 3.99 10.06 8.55
C ILE A 214 5.03 10.34 9.64
N PRO A 215 6.22 9.71 9.60
CA PRO A 215 7.26 9.97 10.58
C PRO A 215 7.71 11.41 10.47
N ASN A 216 7.80 12.11 11.61
CA ASN A 216 8.35 13.47 11.63
C ASN A 216 9.87 13.42 11.78
N ASN A 217 10.57 12.93 10.74
CA ASN A 217 12.04 12.77 10.74
C ASN A 217 12.72 13.56 9.62
N ALA A 218 14.04 13.76 9.77
CA ALA A 218 14.83 14.57 8.85
C ALA A 218 14.81 14.03 7.40
N SER A 219 14.90 12.71 7.22
CA SER A 219 14.84 12.07 5.90
C SER A 219 13.53 12.36 5.16
N GLN A 220 12.41 12.33 5.88
CA GLN A 220 11.10 12.65 5.33
C GLN A 220 11.00 14.13 4.96
N ARG A 221 11.49 15.03 5.82
CA ARG A 221 11.56 16.47 5.50
C ARG A 221 12.43 16.77 4.28
N THR A 222 13.57 16.07 4.12
CA THR A 222 14.42 16.20 2.94
C THR A 222 13.73 15.70 1.68
N ARG A 223 13.01 14.57 1.76
CA ARG A 223 12.21 14.07 0.64
C ARG A 223 11.12 15.07 0.26
N ASP A 224 10.41 15.58 1.25
CA ASP A 224 9.30 16.52 1.02
C ASP A 224 9.85 17.80 0.39
N PHE A 225 10.93 18.37 0.92
CA PHE A 225 11.62 19.51 0.29
C PHE A 225 11.96 19.23 -1.19
N PHE A 226 12.58 18.08 -1.49
CA PHE A 226 12.93 17.74 -2.87
C PHE A 226 11.72 17.64 -3.80
N GLU A 227 10.66 16.95 -3.37
CA GLU A 227 9.45 16.76 -4.17
C GLU A 227 8.72 18.09 -4.40
N LEU A 228 8.56 18.90 -3.35
CA LEU A 228 7.87 20.19 -3.41
C LEU A 228 8.61 21.19 -4.30
N THR A 229 9.93 21.29 -4.15
CA THR A 229 10.73 22.18 -4.98
C THR A 229 10.75 21.68 -6.44
N SER A 230 10.78 20.38 -6.68
CA SER A 230 10.69 19.80 -8.04
C SER A 230 9.34 20.08 -8.70
N GLU A 231 8.24 20.01 -7.95
CA GLU A 231 6.91 20.37 -8.44
C GLU A 231 6.81 21.87 -8.71
N PHE A 232 7.31 22.71 -7.80
CA PHE A 232 7.39 24.17 -7.99
C PHE A 232 8.14 24.53 -9.28
N ILE A 233 9.34 23.98 -9.47
CA ILE A 233 10.14 24.19 -10.70
C ILE A 233 9.34 23.77 -11.94
N SER A 234 8.64 22.63 -11.86
CA SER A 234 7.84 22.14 -12.99
C SER A 234 6.64 23.04 -13.31
N SER A 235 6.16 23.82 -12.33
CA SER A 235 5.05 24.76 -12.49
C SER A 235 5.46 26.17 -12.93
N LEU A 236 6.77 26.46 -12.97
CA LEU A 236 7.28 27.76 -13.41
C LEU A 236 6.90 28.01 -14.88
N ASP A 237 6.59 29.27 -15.20
CA ASP A 237 6.42 29.73 -16.58
C ASP A 237 7.78 30.13 -17.18
N THR A 238 8.67 29.14 -17.28
CA THR A 238 10.00 29.25 -17.87
C THR A 238 10.21 28.13 -18.89
N ASP A 239 11.27 28.26 -19.71
CA ASP A 239 11.60 27.23 -20.69
C ASP A 239 12.04 25.91 -20.03
N ASP A 240 12.00 24.83 -20.82
CA ASP A 240 12.30 23.48 -20.33
C ASP A 240 13.78 23.28 -19.97
N ASP A 241 14.70 24.04 -20.56
CA ASP A 241 16.13 23.97 -20.28
C ASP A 241 16.43 24.58 -18.90
N GLU A 242 15.83 25.72 -18.58
CA GLU A 242 15.93 26.38 -17.27
C GLU A 242 15.30 25.52 -16.17
N LYS A 243 14.18 24.84 -16.46
CA LYS A 243 13.59 23.86 -15.53
C LYS A 243 14.50 22.66 -15.29
N LEU A 244 15.19 22.19 -16.33
CA LEU A 244 16.14 21.09 -16.21
C LEU A 244 17.33 21.49 -15.33
N ASP A 245 17.90 22.68 -15.57
CA ASP A 245 19.00 23.23 -14.80
C ASP A 245 18.63 23.39 -13.32
N LEU A 246 17.45 23.96 -13.02
CA LEU A 246 16.95 24.10 -11.65
C LEU A 246 16.77 22.76 -10.94
N LYS A 247 16.26 21.73 -11.63
CA LYS A 247 16.13 20.38 -11.06
C LYS A 247 17.50 19.75 -10.78
N GLN A 248 18.47 20.00 -11.65
CA GLN A 248 19.83 19.49 -11.51
C GLN A 248 20.59 20.21 -10.39
N ALA A 249 20.37 21.51 -10.22
CA ALA A 249 20.86 22.29 -9.09
C ALA A 249 20.28 21.79 -7.76
N LEU A 250 18.96 21.57 -7.69
CA LEU A 250 18.29 21.00 -6.52
C LEU A 250 18.85 19.61 -6.15
N PHE A 251 19.07 18.75 -7.15
CA PHE A 251 19.68 17.44 -6.92
C PHE A 251 21.12 17.55 -6.38
N THR A 252 21.89 18.50 -6.90
CA THR A 252 23.27 18.76 -6.47
C THR A 252 23.30 19.29 -5.04
N TYR A 253 22.47 20.28 -4.72
CA TYR A 253 22.30 20.84 -3.38
C TYR A 253 22.09 19.73 -2.33
N LEU A 254 21.09 18.86 -2.53
CA LEU A 254 20.78 17.80 -1.56
C LEU A 254 21.82 16.69 -1.47
N LYS A 255 22.66 16.50 -2.51
CA LYS A 255 23.64 15.42 -2.57
C LYS A 255 25.03 15.86 -2.10
N VAL A 256 25.39 17.12 -2.32
CA VAL A 256 26.76 17.64 -2.14
C VAL A 256 26.87 18.53 -0.92
N GLU A 257 25.85 19.30 -0.57
CA GLU A 257 25.90 20.24 0.57
C GLU A 257 25.47 19.56 1.87
N LYS A 258 26.45 19.02 2.61
CA LYS A 258 26.34 18.87 4.07
C LYS A 258 26.65 20.22 4.72
N ILE A 259 25.75 21.18 4.58
CA ILE A 259 25.87 22.45 5.31
C ILE A 259 25.06 22.30 6.60
N ASP A 260 25.73 22.45 7.75
CA ASP A 260 25.15 22.27 9.09
C ASP A 260 24.17 23.39 9.49
N THR A 261 24.04 24.47 8.70
CA THR A 261 23.11 25.59 8.96
C THR A 261 22.70 26.29 7.67
N ILE A 262 21.40 26.52 7.47
CA ILE A 262 20.89 27.42 6.42
C ILE A 262 20.84 28.83 7.03
N GLU A 263 21.70 29.74 6.57
CA GLU A 263 21.56 31.17 6.87
C GLU A 263 20.57 31.79 5.89
N THR A 264 19.53 32.42 6.41
CA THR A 264 18.65 33.31 5.66
C THR A 264 19.22 34.71 5.77
N GLU A 265 19.73 35.26 4.68
CA GLU A 265 19.93 36.71 4.58
C GLU A 265 18.56 37.36 4.34
N GLU A 266 18.19 38.29 5.22
CA GLU A 266 17.04 39.21 5.06
C GLU A 266 17.29 40.23 3.94
#